data_AF-A0AAV7J333-F1
#
_entry.id   AF-A0AAV7J333-F1
#
_cell.length_a   1.000
_cell.length_b   1.000
_cell.length_c   1.000
_cell.angle_alpha   90.00
_cell.angle_beta   90.00
_cell.angle_gamma   90.00
#
_symmetry.space_group_name_H-M   'P 1'
#
loop_
_entity.id
_entity.type
_entity.pdbx_description
1 polymer ?
#
loop_
_entity_poly.entity_id
_entity_poly.type
_entity_poly.pdbx_seq_one_letter_code
_entity_poly.pdbx_strand_id
1 'polypeptide(L)'
;MIIRLICSNAESDACGAQGTLTPPDDFAYVQNKREHTHEPDEDANRKATFLCALYTATVKQFRKLEKVYSDIALLNQESAHDLTFEAVKFKMQSWRQHRKFPILHTVSDFDETLKTEVYENICRHNEGKIEVEFLQDVQNEYTHIMFADKELMNKLPIDKLLVQSTVKILPDNLDAVQLISISTHFADHIFPIAWIPVMVKTTDSCRELMEKLQLLKPNWQPAKILHDFDDDLCKSFAEQFPNAIQRGTFSSHCMIMMEKADQFNLNIRDGPTALILSKIIALSLLPAQKIKNNFCLVVQSLDNVQRETFRALLQYYVTHWINGVGVNNYSFFKKKYSLLNNSQMIIRHMNNHLQNDRTGWNFLEKILSCSEQCDFHLKHFVNHQKINWSSYKEKHIFTGKKLCKPLDKLWLSIAGLENCQNFLSKVGTLLIPILRNMTVVGINLSSKFVLKKGENNNPETDLNLDEILRRINQGLPPNRPMNNDAEMSDEEEEEEEEEEEEEEEEEEAETEEDTPEREVEAEEIPECCICKDRRPNMRYQPCGHVVTCEQCNTTWLNLRTEEDRQLDCVFCRARVDIVEFAELDIPV
;
A
#
# COMPACT_ATOMS: atom_id res chain seq x y z
N MET A 1 6.92 28.99 22.47
CA MET A 1 7.04 30.27 21.74
C MET A 1 7.03 31.40 22.75
N ILE A 2 7.91 32.38 22.59
CA ILE A 2 7.90 33.60 23.40
C ILE A 2 7.40 34.70 22.47
N ILE A 3 6.14 35.13 22.63
CA ILE A 3 5.63 36.27 21.87
C ILE A 3 6.11 37.53 22.57
N ARG A 4 7.01 38.28 21.92
CA ARG A 4 7.38 39.61 22.41
C ARG A 4 6.27 40.58 22.05
N LEU A 5 5.65 41.14 23.08
CA LEU A 5 4.67 42.20 22.98
C LEU A 5 5.38 43.52 23.29
N ILE A 6 5.19 44.50 22.42
CA ILE A 6 5.63 45.88 22.63
C ILE A 6 4.37 46.69 22.86
N CYS A 7 4.42 47.61 23.82
CA CYS A 7 3.31 48.52 24.09
C CYS A 7 2.89 49.28 22.82
N SER A 8 1.57 49.35 22.54
CA SER A 8 1.00 50.11 21.42
C SER A 8 1.25 51.62 21.53
N ASN A 9 1.46 52.14 22.75
CA ASN A 9 1.84 53.53 23.02
C ASN A 9 3.37 53.74 23.10
N ALA A 10 4.18 52.81 22.59
CA ALA A 10 5.64 52.96 22.61
C ALA A 10 6.14 54.21 21.87
N GLU A 11 5.41 54.64 20.84
CA GLU A 11 5.75 55.83 20.05
C GLU A 11 5.14 57.13 20.61
N SER A 12 3.99 57.06 21.30
CA SER A 12 3.26 58.24 21.79
C SER A 12 3.59 58.63 23.23
N ASP A 13 3.76 57.67 24.14
CA ASP A 13 3.86 57.91 25.59
C ASP A 13 5.24 57.60 26.19
N ALA A 14 6.25 57.37 25.33
CA ALA A 14 7.60 56.94 25.73
C ALA A 14 7.61 55.68 26.63
N CYS A 15 6.58 54.83 26.49
CA CYS A 15 6.44 53.56 27.18
C CYS A 15 7.37 52.52 26.52
N GLY A 16 8.55 52.33 27.09
CA GLY A 16 9.53 51.33 26.62
C GLY A 16 9.26 49.91 27.11
N ALA A 17 8.08 49.67 27.69
CA ALA A 17 7.75 48.40 28.31
C ALA A 17 7.57 47.30 27.27
N GLN A 18 8.08 46.13 27.59
CA GLN A 18 7.96 44.94 26.75
C GLN A 18 7.56 43.77 27.62
N GLY A 19 6.67 42.95 27.07
CA GLY A 19 6.21 41.73 27.69
C GLY A 19 6.58 40.53 26.84
N THR A 20 6.59 39.38 27.48
CA THR A 20 6.64 38.09 26.82
C THR A 20 5.43 37.27 27.23
N LEU A 21 4.66 36.83 26.25
CA LEU A 21 3.59 35.85 26.47
C LEU A 21 4.15 34.46 26.15
N THR A 22 4.11 33.56 27.13
CA THR A 22 4.44 32.14 26.98
C THR A 22 3.19 31.28 27.17
N PRO A 23 2.95 30.27 26.32
CA PRO A 23 1.87 29.30 26.57
C PRO A 23 2.06 28.61 27.94
N PRO A 24 1.00 28.38 28.73
CA PRO A 24 -0.41 28.42 28.32
C PRO A 24 -1.09 29.79 28.37
N ASP A 25 -0.60 30.78 29.13
CA ASP A 25 -0.97 32.22 29.05
C ASP A 25 -0.16 33.04 30.08
N ASP A 26 1.10 32.65 30.34
CA ASP A 26 1.95 33.33 31.31
C ASP A 26 2.55 34.58 30.67
N PHE A 27 1.92 35.73 30.94
CA PHE A 27 2.48 37.03 30.59
C PHE A 27 3.51 37.47 31.63
N ALA A 28 4.74 37.70 31.20
CA ALA A 28 5.81 38.24 32.04
C ALA A 28 6.36 39.54 31.44
N TYR A 29 6.51 40.58 32.28
CA TYR A 29 7.25 41.77 31.88
C TYR A 29 8.75 41.47 31.79
N VAL A 30 9.41 42.00 30.76
CA VAL A 30 10.87 41.92 30.63
C VAL A 30 11.51 42.76 31.73
N GLN A 31 12.18 42.11 32.69
CA GLN A 31 12.88 42.78 33.79
C GLN A 31 13.91 43.80 33.25
N ASN A 32 14.01 44.96 33.90
CA ASN A 32 14.91 46.10 33.58
C ASN A 32 14.46 47.04 32.44
N LYS A 33 13.17 47.07 32.09
CA LYS A 33 12.58 48.13 31.22
C LYS A 33 11.58 49.00 32.00
N ARG A 34 11.32 50.22 31.51
CA ARG A 34 10.43 51.22 32.16
C ARG A 34 9.09 50.59 32.55
N GLU A 35 8.59 50.94 33.73
CA GLU A 35 7.28 50.48 34.24
C GLU A 35 6.14 50.90 33.30
N HIS A 36 5.15 50.03 33.14
CA HIS A 36 3.94 50.31 32.36
C HIS A 36 3.09 51.34 33.12
N THR A 37 2.82 52.51 32.54
CA THR A 37 2.13 53.63 33.22
C THR A 37 0.71 53.90 32.72
N HIS A 38 0.16 53.02 31.88
CA HIS A 38 -1.19 53.12 31.35
C HIS A 38 -1.86 51.75 31.31
N GLU A 39 -3.19 51.76 31.16
CA GLU A 39 -4.02 50.55 31.11
C GLU A 39 -3.63 49.63 29.92
N PRO A 40 -3.83 48.31 30.05
CA PRO A 40 -3.57 47.36 28.98
C PRO A 40 -4.44 47.65 27.76
N ASP A 41 -3.86 47.54 26.57
CA ASP A 41 -4.61 47.57 25.32
C ASP A 41 -5.37 46.23 25.17
N GLU A 42 -6.66 46.25 25.49
CA GLU A 42 -7.51 45.06 25.46
C GLU A 42 -7.55 44.42 24.07
N ASP A 43 -7.53 45.22 23.01
CA ASP A 43 -7.55 44.73 21.63
C ASP A 43 -6.24 44.02 21.27
N ALA A 44 -5.09 44.61 21.63
CA ALA A 44 -3.79 43.97 21.47
C ALA A 44 -3.68 42.67 22.28
N ASN A 45 -4.24 42.64 23.49
CA ASN A 45 -4.24 41.44 24.34
C ASN A 45 -5.08 40.32 23.73
N ARG A 46 -6.32 40.61 23.29
CA ARG A 46 -7.18 39.63 22.60
C ARG A 46 -6.51 39.06 21.34
N LYS A 47 -5.85 39.92 20.55
CA LYS A 47 -5.09 39.50 19.35
C LYS A 47 -3.92 38.59 19.72
N ALA A 48 -3.21 38.89 20.80
CA ALA A 48 -2.12 38.06 21.30
C ALA A 48 -2.61 36.68 21.78
N THR A 49 -3.70 36.62 22.55
CA THR A 49 -4.33 35.37 22.98
C THR A 49 -4.77 34.52 21.78
N PHE A 50 -5.41 35.14 20.79
CA PHE A 50 -5.81 34.44 19.56
C PHE A 50 -4.59 33.88 18.79
N LEU A 51 -3.51 34.65 18.66
CA LEU A 51 -2.27 34.17 18.03
C LEU A 51 -1.60 33.04 18.84
N CYS A 52 -1.65 33.08 20.18
CA CYS A 52 -1.17 32.01 21.05
C CYS A 52 -1.97 30.72 20.87
N ALA A 53 -3.30 30.82 20.83
CA ALA A 53 -4.19 29.70 20.56
C ALA A 53 -3.93 29.10 19.17
N LEU A 54 -3.83 29.95 18.13
CA LEU A 54 -3.50 29.53 16.77
C LEU A 54 -2.13 28.86 16.70
N TYR A 55 -1.11 29.42 17.35
CA TYR A 55 0.22 28.81 17.40
C TYR A 55 0.14 27.40 17.99
N THR A 56 -0.45 27.30 19.19
CA THR A 56 -0.57 26.04 19.93
C THR A 56 -1.30 24.99 19.10
N ALA A 57 -2.44 25.35 18.52
CA ALA A 57 -3.20 24.48 17.64
C ALA A 57 -2.40 24.08 16.39
N THR A 58 -1.68 25.01 15.76
CA THR A 58 -0.94 24.77 14.51
C THR A 58 0.20 23.76 14.69
N VAL A 59 0.91 23.82 15.81
CA VAL A 59 2.09 22.97 16.06
C VAL A 59 1.72 21.60 16.66
N LYS A 60 0.47 21.38 17.09
CA LYS A 60 0.02 20.14 17.77
C LYS A 60 -0.98 19.30 16.97
N GLN A 61 -1.16 19.58 15.69
CA GLN A 61 -2.01 18.78 14.80
C GLN A 61 -1.54 18.81 13.34
N PHE A 62 -2.05 17.89 12.52
CA PHE A 62 -1.67 17.72 11.12
C PHE A 62 -2.66 18.31 10.09
N ARG A 63 -3.87 18.69 10.52
CA ARG A 63 -4.94 19.25 9.66
C ARG A 63 -4.52 20.47 8.84
N LYS A 64 -5.24 20.76 7.75
CA LYS A 64 -5.00 21.95 6.89
C LYS A 64 -5.08 23.24 7.73
N LEU A 65 -4.17 24.18 7.47
CA LEU A 65 -4.05 25.41 8.26
C LEU A 65 -5.34 26.23 8.27
N GLU A 66 -6.07 26.24 7.16
CA GLU A 66 -7.38 26.91 7.04
C GLU A 66 -8.41 26.31 8.00
N LYS A 67 -8.41 24.98 8.15
CA LYS A 67 -9.32 24.30 9.07
C LYS A 67 -8.94 24.57 10.53
N VAL A 68 -7.65 24.52 10.84
CA VAL A 68 -7.12 24.90 12.16
C VAL A 68 -7.50 26.33 12.50
N TYR A 69 -7.32 27.27 11.57
CA TYR A 69 -7.71 28.66 11.76
C TYR A 69 -9.21 28.79 12.01
N SER A 70 -10.04 28.16 11.18
CA SER A 70 -11.50 28.25 11.27
C SER A 70 -12.00 27.77 12.64
N ASP A 71 -11.49 26.65 13.15
CA ASP A 71 -11.91 26.11 14.44
C ASP A 71 -11.55 27.05 15.60
N ILE A 72 -10.35 27.65 15.59
CA ILE A 72 -9.93 28.59 16.64
C ILE A 72 -10.63 29.95 16.48
N ALA A 73 -10.91 30.38 15.26
CA ALA A 73 -11.64 31.61 14.94
C ALA A 73 -13.09 31.57 15.46
N LEU A 74 -13.74 30.40 15.42
CA LEU A 74 -15.08 30.22 15.99
C LEU A 74 -15.13 30.53 17.50
N LEU A 75 -14.04 30.23 18.22
CA LEU A 75 -13.90 30.51 19.65
C LEU A 75 -13.42 31.95 19.94
N ASN A 76 -12.93 32.68 18.93
CA ASN A 76 -12.30 33.99 19.06
C ASN A 76 -12.79 34.96 17.97
N GLN A 77 -14.10 35.11 17.83
CA GLN A 77 -14.75 35.78 16.69
C GLN A 77 -14.28 37.22 16.48
N GLU A 78 -14.15 38.00 17.58
CA GLU A 78 -13.71 39.40 17.52
C GLU A 78 -12.27 39.52 17.00
N SER A 79 -11.34 38.69 17.52
CA SER A 79 -9.96 38.67 17.05
C SER A 79 -9.82 38.16 15.61
N ALA A 80 -10.69 37.23 15.19
CA ALA A 80 -10.69 36.67 13.84
C ALA A 80 -11.15 37.68 12.77
N HIS A 81 -12.02 38.63 13.14
CA HIS A 81 -12.40 39.75 12.26
C HIS A 81 -11.17 40.58 11.86
N ASP A 82 -10.29 40.85 12.82
CA ASP A 82 -9.11 41.70 12.60
C ASP A 82 -7.90 40.94 12.06
N LEU A 83 -7.78 39.65 12.41
CA LEU A 83 -6.70 38.78 12.00
C LEU A 83 -7.24 37.65 11.11
N THR A 84 -7.56 37.99 9.87
CA THR A 84 -8.05 37.04 8.86
C THR A 84 -7.03 35.93 8.57
N PHE A 85 -7.50 34.80 8.03
CA PHE A 85 -6.62 33.67 7.66
C PHE A 85 -5.46 34.11 6.77
N GLU A 86 -5.72 34.90 5.72
CA GLU A 86 -4.68 35.36 4.80
C GLU A 86 -3.63 36.25 5.49
N ALA A 87 -4.01 37.01 6.52
CA ALA A 87 -3.08 37.82 7.30
C ALA A 87 -2.13 36.96 8.18
N VAL A 88 -2.58 35.80 8.65
CA VAL A 88 -1.81 34.93 9.57
C VAL A 88 -1.23 33.67 8.93
N LYS A 89 -1.63 33.34 7.69
CA LYS A 89 -1.25 32.13 6.95
C LYS A 89 0.26 31.89 6.91
N PHE A 90 1.05 32.89 6.54
CA PHE A 90 2.52 32.77 6.50
C PHE A 90 3.14 32.52 7.88
N LYS A 91 2.55 33.10 8.95
CA LYS A 91 3.00 32.83 10.32
C LYS A 91 2.69 31.38 10.71
N MET A 92 1.49 30.91 10.43
CA MET A 92 1.09 29.52 10.70
C MET A 92 1.94 28.51 9.92
N GLN A 93 2.25 28.78 8.65
CA GLN A 93 3.17 27.97 7.86
C GLN A 93 4.56 27.91 8.50
N SER A 94 5.11 29.06 8.89
CA SER A 94 6.39 29.13 9.60
C SER A 94 6.36 28.36 10.92
N TRP A 95 5.31 28.48 11.72
CA TRP A 95 5.17 27.73 12.97
C TRP A 95 5.14 26.22 12.75
N ARG A 96 4.42 25.76 11.73
CA ARG A 96 4.35 24.34 11.37
C ARG A 96 5.70 23.80 10.90
N GLN A 97 6.47 24.57 10.12
CA GLN A 97 7.82 24.19 9.70
C GLN A 97 8.80 24.04 10.87
N HIS A 98 8.62 24.82 11.94
CA HIS A 98 9.47 24.78 13.14
C HIS A 98 8.87 23.94 14.27
N ARG A 99 7.83 23.14 13.97
CA ARG A 99 7.23 22.19 14.92
C ARG A 99 8.27 21.19 15.38
N LYS A 100 8.26 20.90 16.69
CA LYS A 100 9.06 19.84 17.29
C LYS A 100 8.14 18.96 18.13
N PHE A 101 8.11 17.68 17.79
CA PHE A 101 7.46 16.68 18.62
C PHE A 101 8.44 16.14 19.66
N PRO A 102 7.93 15.62 20.79
CA PRO A 102 8.76 14.88 21.74
C PRO A 102 9.37 13.66 21.04
N ILE A 103 10.61 13.35 21.43
CA ILE A 103 11.30 12.15 20.97
C ILE A 103 10.63 10.96 21.63
N LEU A 104 10.20 9.99 20.82
CA LEU A 104 9.63 8.74 21.29
C LEU A 104 10.77 7.72 21.43
N HIS A 105 10.98 7.17 22.62
CA HIS A 105 11.96 6.10 22.85
C HIS A 105 11.29 4.73 22.95
N THR A 106 10.03 4.68 23.37
CA THR A 106 9.27 3.44 23.53
C THR A 106 7.82 3.58 23.05
N VAL A 107 7.13 2.45 22.90
CA VAL A 107 5.67 2.43 22.67
C VAL A 107 4.90 3.09 23.83
N SER A 108 5.35 2.89 25.07
CA SER A 108 4.74 3.51 26.26
C SER A 108 4.82 5.04 26.20
N ASP A 109 5.97 5.58 25.81
CA ASP A 109 6.14 7.03 25.64
C ASP A 109 5.13 7.57 24.63
N PHE A 110 4.87 6.80 23.56
CA PHE A 110 3.94 7.21 22.53
C PHE A 110 2.48 7.20 23.03
N ASP A 111 2.07 6.12 23.70
CA ASP A 111 0.74 6.02 24.30
C ASP A 111 0.49 7.13 25.33
N GLU A 112 1.41 7.31 26.29
CA GLU A 112 1.32 8.35 27.30
C GLU A 112 1.27 9.75 26.68
N THR A 113 2.08 10.01 25.65
CA THR A 113 2.06 11.31 24.96
C THR A 113 0.74 11.57 24.26
N LEU A 114 0.18 10.59 23.54
CA LEU A 114 -1.10 10.73 22.84
C LEU A 114 -2.29 10.92 23.80
N LYS A 115 -2.19 10.42 25.05
CA LYS A 115 -3.20 10.62 26.10
C LYS A 115 -3.19 12.01 26.72
N THR A 116 -2.14 12.81 26.50
CA THR A 116 -2.12 14.19 27.03
C THR A 116 -3.09 15.11 26.27
N GLU A 117 -3.76 16.02 26.99
CA GLU A 117 -4.67 17.02 26.39
C GLU A 117 -3.97 17.87 25.31
N VAL A 118 -2.65 18.02 25.43
CA VAL A 118 -1.80 18.73 24.46
C VAL A 118 -1.92 18.15 23.04
N TYR A 119 -2.13 16.84 22.91
CA TYR A 119 -2.19 16.15 21.62
C TYR A 119 -3.59 15.62 21.28
N GLU A 120 -4.65 16.07 21.96
CA GLU A 120 -6.03 15.58 21.75
C GLU A 120 -6.50 15.60 20.27
N ASN A 121 -5.98 16.54 19.49
CA ASN A 121 -6.36 16.78 18.09
C ASN A 121 -5.33 16.22 17.09
N ILE A 122 -4.25 15.58 17.55
CA ILE A 122 -3.17 15.09 16.67
C ILE A 122 -3.68 13.99 15.72
N CYS A 123 -4.63 13.15 16.17
CA CYS A 123 -5.20 12.07 15.38
C CYS A 123 -6.38 12.50 14.49
N ARG A 124 -6.65 13.81 14.38
CA ARG A 124 -7.70 14.33 13.49
C ARG A 124 -7.12 14.67 12.13
N HIS A 125 -7.81 14.26 11.07
CA HIS A 125 -7.60 14.80 9.71
C HIS A 125 -8.76 15.73 9.36
N ASN A 126 -8.81 16.25 8.13
CA ASN A 126 -9.79 17.27 7.77
C ASN A 126 -11.23 16.74 7.69
N GLU A 127 -11.39 15.42 7.56
CA GLU A 127 -12.67 14.76 7.26
C GLU A 127 -13.17 13.81 8.36
N GLY A 128 -12.35 13.59 9.39
CA GLY A 128 -12.62 12.58 10.43
C GLY A 128 -11.49 12.51 11.46
N LYS A 129 -11.43 11.37 12.13
CA LYS A 129 -10.45 11.07 13.17
C LYS A 129 -10.02 9.60 13.06
N ILE A 130 -8.73 9.38 13.25
CA ILE A 130 -8.18 8.04 13.43
C ILE A 130 -8.23 7.66 14.91
N GLU A 131 -8.86 6.53 15.22
CA GLU A 131 -8.71 5.84 16.48
C GLU A 131 -7.31 5.20 16.56
N VAL A 132 -6.60 5.53 17.63
CA VAL A 132 -5.31 4.91 17.96
C VAL A 132 -5.50 4.10 19.23
N GLU A 133 -5.29 2.80 19.13
CA GLU A 133 -5.50 1.85 20.22
C GLU A 133 -4.21 1.09 20.47
N PHE A 134 -3.76 1.09 21.72
CA PHE A 134 -2.58 0.37 22.16
C PHE A 134 -3.03 -0.91 22.86
N LEU A 135 -2.81 -2.04 22.21
CA LEU A 135 -3.19 -3.35 22.73
C LEU A 135 -2.08 -3.92 23.59
N GLN A 136 -2.47 -4.54 24.71
CA GLN A 136 -1.56 -5.04 25.73
C GLN A 136 -1.96 -6.47 26.10
N ASP A 137 -0.97 -7.33 26.30
CA ASP A 137 -1.21 -8.68 26.76
C ASP A 137 -1.55 -8.73 28.26
N VAL A 138 -1.74 -9.95 28.79
CA VAL A 138 -2.01 -10.20 30.22
C VAL A 138 -0.89 -9.76 31.16
N GLN A 139 0.31 -9.48 30.64
CA GLN A 139 1.47 -8.98 31.39
C GLN A 139 1.60 -7.45 31.28
N ASN A 140 0.66 -6.78 30.62
CA ASN A 140 0.69 -5.37 30.24
C ASN A 140 1.82 -5.00 29.27
N GLU A 141 2.34 -5.96 28.51
CA GLU A 141 3.29 -5.68 27.43
C GLU A 141 2.53 -5.32 26.16
N TYR A 142 2.97 -4.27 25.45
CA TYR A 142 2.31 -3.86 24.22
C TYR A 142 2.50 -4.89 23.11
N THR A 143 1.39 -5.39 22.56
CA THR A 143 1.39 -6.37 21.47
C THR A 143 1.22 -5.70 20.11
N HIS A 144 0.33 -4.71 20.04
CA HIS A 144 -0.01 -3.98 18.82
C HIS A 144 -0.29 -2.50 19.07
N ILE A 145 -0.07 -1.68 18.04
CA ILE A 145 -0.67 -0.35 17.93
C ILE A 145 -1.62 -0.43 16.75
N MET A 146 -2.89 -0.10 16.91
CA MET A 146 -3.86 -0.10 15.83
C MET A 146 -4.26 1.34 15.51
N PHE A 147 -4.07 1.72 14.25
CA PHE A 147 -4.57 2.96 13.66
C PHE A 147 -5.72 2.62 12.72
N ALA A 148 -6.94 3.02 13.06
CA ALA A 148 -8.12 2.76 12.24
C ALA A 148 -8.98 4.02 12.15
N ASP A 149 -9.74 4.17 11.06
CA ASP A 149 -10.71 5.25 10.91
C ASP A 149 -12.11 4.67 10.94
N LYS A 150 -12.74 4.71 12.11
CA LYS A 150 -14.08 4.15 12.33
C LYS A 150 -15.14 4.86 11.49
N GLU A 151 -15.01 6.17 11.28
CA GLU A 151 -15.97 6.93 10.48
C GLU A 151 -15.89 6.49 9.02
N LEU A 152 -14.70 6.39 8.45
CA LEU A 152 -14.47 5.89 7.11
C LEU A 152 -14.95 4.43 6.97
N MET A 153 -14.60 3.56 7.92
CA MET A 153 -15.06 2.17 7.94
C MET A 153 -16.58 2.07 7.92
N ASN A 154 -17.31 2.95 8.60
CA ASN A 154 -18.77 2.94 8.61
C ASN A 154 -19.40 3.45 7.31
N LYS A 155 -18.70 4.30 6.54
CA LYS A 155 -19.16 4.79 5.23
C LYS A 155 -18.95 3.78 4.10
N LEU A 156 -17.99 2.85 4.27
CA LEU A 156 -17.65 1.86 3.26
C LEU A 156 -18.48 0.57 3.44
N PRO A 157 -19.05 -0.01 2.37
CA PRO A 157 -19.45 -1.40 2.38
C PRO A 157 -18.15 -2.23 2.44
N ILE A 158 -18.05 -3.10 3.43
CA ILE A 158 -16.84 -3.91 3.63
C ILE A 158 -17.20 -5.37 3.38
N ASP A 159 -17.32 -5.70 2.11
CA ASP A 159 -17.57 -7.06 1.63
C ASP A 159 -16.27 -7.87 1.52
N LYS A 160 -15.23 -7.25 0.96
CA LYS A 160 -13.93 -7.88 0.71
C LYS A 160 -12.84 -7.25 1.56
N LEU A 161 -12.03 -8.08 2.21
CA LEU A 161 -10.82 -7.65 2.94
C LEU A 161 -9.56 -8.03 2.20
N LEU A 162 -8.62 -7.10 2.17
CA LEU A 162 -7.26 -7.33 1.71
C LEU A 162 -6.32 -7.12 2.88
N VAL A 163 -5.68 -8.19 3.32
CA VAL A 163 -4.77 -8.22 4.45
C VAL A 163 -3.37 -8.47 3.93
N GLN A 164 -2.46 -7.58 4.28
CA GLN A 164 -1.07 -7.71 3.89
C GLN A 164 -0.13 -7.31 5.02
N SER A 165 0.92 -8.09 5.19
CA SER A 165 1.96 -7.82 6.17
C SER A 165 3.29 -7.44 5.50
N THR A 166 4.11 -6.65 6.20
CA THR A 166 5.44 -6.23 5.73
C THR A 166 6.37 -5.87 6.89
N VAL A 167 7.67 -6.02 6.71
CA VAL A 167 8.70 -5.54 7.67
C VAL A 167 9.46 -4.31 7.16
N LYS A 168 9.08 -3.75 6.02
CA LYS A 168 9.84 -2.67 5.38
C LYS A 168 9.52 -1.27 5.87
N ILE A 169 8.31 -1.05 6.35
CA ILE A 169 7.78 0.27 6.72
C ILE A 169 7.41 0.30 8.20
N LEU A 170 8.34 -0.19 9.03
CA LEU A 170 8.16 -0.21 10.47
C LEU A 170 8.48 1.19 11.03
N PRO A 171 7.67 1.70 11.96
CA PRO A 171 7.97 2.95 12.63
C PRO A 171 9.19 2.79 13.54
N ASP A 172 10.13 3.73 13.43
CA ASP A 172 11.34 3.76 14.24
C ASP A 172 11.00 4.00 15.72
N ASN A 173 11.79 3.39 16.61
CA ASN A 173 11.70 3.51 18.07
C ASN A 173 10.38 3.01 18.69
N LEU A 174 9.59 2.21 17.97
CA LEU A 174 8.39 1.54 18.48
C LEU A 174 8.56 0.00 18.58
N ASP A 175 9.76 -0.52 18.36
CA ASP A 175 10.10 -1.96 18.42
C ASP A 175 9.17 -2.89 17.62
N ALA A 176 8.48 -2.33 16.62
CA ALA A 176 7.62 -3.10 15.74
C ALA A 176 8.46 -4.11 14.97
N VAL A 177 7.98 -5.36 14.89
CA VAL A 177 8.59 -6.46 14.14
C VAL A 177 7.89 -6.73 12.81
N GLN A 178 6.66 -6.22 12.66
CA GLN A 178 5.84 -6.36 11.46
C GLN A 178 4.81 -5.22 11.42
N LEU A 179 4.40 -4.81 10.22
CA LEU A 179 3.23 -3.95 10.00
C LEU A 179 2.20 -4.75 9.23
N ILE A 180 0.97 -4.79 9.73
CA ILE A 180 -0.20 -5.33 9.03
C ILE A 180 -1.01 -4.16 8.49
N SER A 181 -1.39 -4.22 7.23
CA SER A 181 -2.36 -3.31 6.61
C SER A 181 -3.62 -4.07 6.27
N ILE A 182 -4.77 -3.55 6.69
CA ILE A 182 -6.09 -4.07 6.31
C ILE A 182 -6.74 -3.03 5.41
N SER A 183 -7.17 -3.46 4.23
CA SER A 183 -7.86 -2.63 3.25
C SER A 183 -9.16 -3.30 2.84
N THR A 184 -10.08 -2.52 2.28
CA THR A 184 -11.29 -3.03 1.63
C THR A 184 -11.37 -2.60 0.18
N HIS A 185 -12.16 -3.31 -0.62
CA HIS A 185 -12.44 -2.99 -2.01
C HIS A 185 -13.85 -2.42 -2.14
N PHE A 186 -13.99 -1.26 -2.80
CA PHE A 186 -15.28 -0.66 -3.11
C PHE A 186 -15.18 0.13 -4.43
N ALA A 187 -16.14 -0.09 -5.34
CA ALA A 187 -16.23 0.60 -6.64
C ALA A 187 -14.89 0.63 -7.41
N ASP A 188 -14.25 -0.53 -7.61
CA ASP A 188 -12.91 -0.69 -8.23
C ASP A 188 -11.73 -0.04 -7.46
N HIS A 189 -11.96 0.43 -6.23
CA HIS A 189 -10.95 1.14 -5.43
C HIS A 189 -10.61 0.40 -4.15
N ILE A 190 -9.33 0.44 -3.76
CA ILE A 190 -8.86 -0.15 -2.51
C ILE A 190 -8.65 0.92 -1.44
N PHE A 191 -9.40 0.82 -0.36
CA PHE A 191 -9.38 1.74 0.77
C PHE A 191 -8.65 1.10 1.95
N PRO A 192 -7.44 1.56 2.33
CA PRO A 192 -6.81 1.15 3.58
C PRO A 192 -7.65 1.65 4.76
N ILE A 193 -8.10 0.73 5.60
CA ILE A 193 -8.98 1.02 6.73
C ILE A 193 -8.28 0.88 8.08
N ALA A 194 -7.22 0.08 8.15
CA ALA A 194 -6.42 -0.06 9.36
C ALA A 194 -4.93 -0.31 9.06
N TRP A 195 -4.08 0.22 9.93
CA TRP A 195 -2.63 0.05 9.94
C TRP A 195 -2.21 -0.39 11.32
N ILE A 196 -1.51 -1.51 11.42
CA ILE A 196 -1.27 -2.19 12.70
C ILE A 196 0.21 -2.56 12.83
N PRO A 197 1.06 -1.69 13.41
CA PRO A 197 2.36 -2.11 13.91
C PRO A 197 2.20 -3.21 14.97
N VAL A 198 2.92 -4.31 14.76
CA VAL A 198 2.95 -5.49 15.62
C VAL A 198 4.30 -5.52 16.32
N MET A 199 4.31 -5.54 17.65
CA MET A 199 5.52 -5.72 18.47
C MET A 199 5.70 -7.19 18.84
N VAL A 200 4.59 -7.85 19.21
CA VAL A 200 4.58 -9.28 19.56
C VAL A 200 3.52 -10.00 18.74
N LYS A 201 3.98 -10.93 17.90
CA LYS A 201 3.12 -11.80 17.11
C LYS A 201 3.00 -13.17 17.74
N THR A 202 1.79 -13.52 18.17
CA THR A 202 1.35 -14.84 18.58
C THR A 202 -0.08 -15.06 18.07
N THR A 203 -0.56 -16.30 18.05
CA THR A 203 -1.96 -16.59 17.73
C THR A 203 -2.91 -15.83 18.66
N ASP A 204 -2.60 -15.77 19.95
CA ASP A 204 -3.41 -15.04 20.93
C ASP A 204 -3.43 -13.53 20.69
N SER A 205 -2.29 -12.94 20.33
CA SER A 205 -2.22 -11.51 20.05
C SER A 205 -2.96 -11.16 18.75
N CYS A 206 -2.94 -12.04 17.76
CA CYS A 206 -3.74 -11.88 16.53
C CYS A 206 -5.25 -11.99 16.82
N ARG A 207 -5.66 -12.88 17.71
CA ARG A 207 -7.07 -13.00 18.16
C ARG A 207 -7.56 -11.74 18.87
N GLU A 208 -6.78 -11.20 19.80
CA GLU A 208 -7.10 -9.93 20.49
C GLU A 208 -7.26 -8.77 19.50
N LEU A 209 -6.37 -8.69 18.50
CA LEU A 209 -6.46 -7.71 17.42
C LEU A 209 -7.78 -7.85 16.62
N MET A 210 -8.19 -9.08 16.29
CA MET A 210 -9.45 -9.33 15.58
C MET A 210 -10.67 -8.96 16.42
N GLU A 211 -10.67 -9.28 17.71
CA GLU A 211 -11.74 -8.88 18.65
C GLU A 211 -11.86 -7.35 18.70
N LYS A 212 -10.73 -6.62 18.76
CA LYS A 212 -10.74 -5.16 18.77
C LYS A 212 -11.25 -4.56 17.45
N LEU A 213 -10.87 -5.14 16.30
CA LEU A 213 -11.41 -4.70 15.01
C LEU A 213 -12.93 -4.91 14.92
N GLN A 214 -13.45 -6.03 15.46
CA GLN A 214 -14.90 -6.25 15.54
C GLN A 214 -15.58 -5.21 16.42
N LEU A 215 -14.95 -4.76 17.51
CA LEU A 215 -15.53 -3.69 18.35
C LEU A 215 -15.60 -2.34 17.62
N LEU A 216 -14.66 -2.05 16.72
CA LEU A 216 -14.71 -0.85 15.88
C LEU A 216 -15.85 -0.91 14.86
N LYS A 217 -16.15 -2.10 14.32
CA LYS A 217 -17.28 -2.34 13.42
C LYS A 217 -18.07 -3.60 13.82
N PRO A 218 -19.05 -3.49 14.75
CA PRO A 218 -19.73 -4.66 15.33
C PRO A 218 -20.50 -5.53 14.32
N ASN A 219 -21.02 -4.92 13.26
CA ASN A 219 -21.79 -5.62 12.22
C ASN A 219 -20.91 -6.04 11.03
N TRP A 220 -19.60 -6.17 11.24
CA TRP A 220 -18.68 -6.53 10.17
C TRP A 220 -18.79 -8.01 9.85
N GLN A 221 -19.14 -8.33 8.61
CA GLN A 221 -19.24 -9.69 8.06
C GLN A 221 -18.71 -9.67 6.62
N PRO A 222 -17.38 -9.71 6.42
CA PRO A 222 -16.82 -9.79 5.08
C PRO A 222 -17.15 -11.15 4.44
N ALA A 223 -17.55 -11.16 3.17
CA ALA A 223 -17.77 -12.41 2.43
C ALA A 223 -16.43 -13.05 2.00
N LYS A 224 -15.44 -12.22 1.62
CA LYS A 224 -14.14 -12.70 1.12
C LYS A 224 -12.97 -12.04 1.87
N ILE A 225 -11.99 -12.83 2.30
CA ILE A 225 -10.75 -12.35 2.94
C ILE A 225 -9.56 -12.81 2.11
N LEU A 226 -8.87 -11.83 1.51
CA LEU A 226 -7.67 -12.01 0.72
C LEU A 226 -6.44 -11.76 1.59
N HIS A 227 -5.58 -12.76 1.76
CA HIS A 227 -4.47 -12.72 2.71
C HIS A 227 -3.11 -13.07 2.09
N ASP A 228 -2.04 -12.87 2.86
CA ASP A 228 -0.66 -13.16 2.49
C ASP A 228 -0.15 -14.56 2.87
N PHE A 229 -1.06 -15.45 3.28
CA PHE A 229 -0.81 -16.83 3.71
C PHE A 229 -0.12 -16.97 5.06
N ASP A 230 -0.16 -15.93 5.89
CA ASP A 230 0.34 -16.01 7.26
C ASP A 230 -0.59 -16.84 8.16
N ASP A 231 -0.09 -17.94 8.71
CA ASP A 231 -0.87 -18.96 9.42
C ASP A 231 -1.60 -18.42 10.65
N ASP A 232 -0.94 -17.60 11.48
CA ASP A 232 -1.53 -17.03 12.70
C ASP A 232 -2.69 -16.09 12.37
N LEU A 233 -2.52 -15.26 11.34
CA LEU A 233 -3.58 -14.36 10.87
C LEU A 233 -4.73 -15.14 10.26
N CYS A 234 -4.45 -16.13 9.41
CA CYS A 234 -5.48 -16.94 8.77
C CYS A 234 -6.37 -17.66 9.79
N LYS A 235 -5.76 -18.25 10.83
CA LYS A 235 -6.50 -18.88 11.93
C LYS A 235 -7.37 -17.88 12.68
N SER A 236 -6.82 -16.72 13.02
CA SER A 236 -7.57 -15.66 13.72
C SER A 236 -8.75 -15.15 12.89
N PHE A 237 -8.58 -14.99 11.57
CA PHE A 237 -9.68 -14.64 10.67
C PHE A 237 -10.72 -15.76 10.54
N ALA A 238 -10.31 -17.03 10.59
CA ALA A 238 -11.23 -18.17 10.47
C ALA A 238 -12.10 -18.30 11.72
N GLU A 239 -11.51 -18.06 12.89
CA GLU A 239 -12.23 -18.03 14.16
C GLU A 239 -13.22 -16.86 14.23
N GLN A 240 -12.80 -15.67 13.79
CA GLN A 240 -13.63 -14.45 13.87
C GLN A 240 -14.69 -14.37 12.77
N PHE A 241 -14.38 -14.84 11.56
CA PHE A 241 -15.25 -14.78 10.38
C PHE A 241 -15.37 -16.17 9.74
N PRO A 242 -16.05 -17.12 10.41
CA PRO A 242 -16.11 -18.51 9.96
C PRO A 242 -16.83 -18.69 8.62
N ASN A 243 -17.70 -17.75 8.26
CA ASN A 243 -18.44 -17.77 7.00
C ASN A 243 -17.68 -17.09 5.84
N ALA A 244 -16.54 -16.44 6.12
CA ALA A 244 -15.80 -15.72 5.10
C ALA A 244 -14.91 -16.68 4.30
N ILE A 245 -14.99 -16.61 2.98
CA ILE A 245 -14.10 -17.36 2.09
C ILE A 245 -12.70 -16.76 2.18
N GLN A 246 -11.75 -17.54 2.69
CA GLN A 246 -10.36 -17.13 2.77
C GLN A 246 -9.57 -17.61 1.55
N ARG A 247 -8.91 -16.68 0.86
CA ARG A 247 -8.05 -16.98 -0.28
C ARG A 247 -6.75 -16.21 -0.16
N GLY A 248 -5.66 -16.80 -0.63
CA GLY A 248 -4.42 -16.04 -0.76
C GLY A 248 -4.44 -15.09 -1.97
N THR A 249 -3.40 -14.27 -2.09
CA THR A 249 -3.17 -13.47 -3.30
C THR A 249 -1.98 -13.99 -4.10
N PHE A 250 -2.06 -13.85 -5.43
CA PHE A 250 -0.97 -14.17 -6.34
C PHE A 250 0.26 -13.32 -6.07
N SER A 251 0.03 -12.07 -5.67
CA SER A 251 1.08 -11.13 -5.31
C SER A 251 1.88 -11.63 -4.10
N SER A 252 1.23 -12.18 -3.08
CA SER A 252 1.88 -12.80 -1.92
C SER A 252 2.56 -14.12 -2.26
N HIS A 253 1.94 -14.96 -3.09
CA HIS A 253 2.58 -16.18 -3.60
C HIS A 253 3.91 -15.87 -4.32
N CYS A 254 3.91 -14.88 -5.21
CA CYS A 254 5.12 -14.41 -5.87
C CYS A 254 6.20 -13.99 -4.88
N MET A 255 5.85 -13.14 -3.89
CA MET A 255 6.82 -12.65 -2.89
C MET A 255 7.47 -13.79 -2.10
N ILE A 256 6.67 -14.74 -1.60
CA ILE A 256 7.16 -15.92 -0.87
C ILE A 256 8.10 -16.74 -1.75
N MET A 257 7.74 -16.97 -3.01
CA MET A 257 8.56 -17.75 -3.94
C MET A 257 9.87 -17.05 -4.29
N MET A 258 9.87 -15.73 -4.41
CA MET A 258 11.09 -14.94 -4.64
C MET A 258 12.02 -14.95 -3.44
N GLU A 259 11.48 -14.82 -2.22
CA GLU A 259 12.28 -14.93 -0.99
C GLU A 259 12.89 -16.32 -0.84
N LYS A 260 12.14 -17.38 -1.14
CA LYS A 260 12.67 -18.76 -1.10
C LYS A 260 13.70 -19.02 -2.17
N ALA A 261 13.54 -18.44 -3.36
CA ALA A 261 14.56 -18.51 -4.40
C ALA A 261 15.88 -17.87 -3.94
N ASP A 262 15.83 -16.72 -3.27
CA ASP A 262 16.99 -16.05 -2.68
C ASP A 262 17.63 -16.89 -1.55
N GLN A 263 16.82 -17.44 -0.63
CA GLN A 263 17.29 -18.33 0.44
C GLN A 263 17.99 -19.60 -0.09
N PHE A 264 17.56 -20.10 -1.25
CA PHE A 264 18.21 -21.23 -1.93
C PHE A 264 19.31 -20.82 -2.91
N ASN A 265 19.75 -19.55 -2.88
CA ASN A 265 20.82 -18.99 -3.70
C ASN A 265 20.58 -19.09 -5.22
N LEU A 266 19.33 -19.00 -5.66
CA LEU A 266 18.99 -18.99 -7.08
C LEU A 266 19.22 -17.59 -7.68
N ASN A 267 20.06 -17.52 -8.71
CA ASN A 267 20.33 -16.25 -9.38
C ASN A 267 19.19 -15.85 -10.32
N ILE A 268 18.17 -15.17 -9.79
CA ILE A 268 17.02 -14.65 -10.57
C ILE A 268 17.38 -13.58 -11.63
N ARG A 269 18.63 -13.10 -11.66
CA ARG A 269 19.09 -12.20 -12.73
C ARG A 269 19.46 -12.98 -13.99
N ASP A 270 19.84 -14.25 -13.83
CA ASP A 270 20.08 -15.17 -14.93
C ASP A 270 18.75 -15.49 -15.66
N GLY A 271 18.73 -15.31 -16.98
CA GLY A 271 17.53 -15.45 -17.80
C GLY A 271 16.87 -16.84 -17.70
N PRO A 272 17.63 -17.92 -17.93
CA PRO A 272 17.15 -19.30 -17.73
C PRO A 272 16.60 -19.55 -16.33
N THR A 273 17.32 -19.16 -15.28
CA THR A 273 16.89 -19.31 -13.89
C THR A 273 15.57 -18.57 -13.62
N ALA A 274 15.48 -17.31 -14.06
CA ALA A 274 14.26 -16.51 -13.94
C ALA A 274 13.08 -17.14 -14.67
N LEU A 275 13.30 -17.70 -15.86
CA LEU A 275 12.26 -18.35 -16.65
C LEU A 275 11.74 -19.63 -15.97
N ILE A 276 12.64 -20.47 -15.43
CA ILE A 276 12.24 -21.68 -14.70
C ILE A 276 11.42 -21.32 -13.46
N LEU A 277 11.91 -20.35 -12.66
CA LEU A 277 11.18 -19.87 -11.49
C LEU A 277 9.80 -19.32 -11.87
N SER A 278 9.73 -18.53 -12.94
CA SER A 278 8.46 -17.96 -13.43
C SER A 278 7.48 -19.05 -13.88
N LYS A 279 7.96 -20.13 -14.52
CA LYS A 279 7.12 -21.28 -14.88
C LYS A 279 6.57 -22.00 -13.64
N ILE A 280 7.37 -22.15 -12.58
CA ILE A 280 6.92 -22.75 -11.31
C ILE A 280 5.85 -21.87 -10.66
N ILE A 281 6.06 -20.55 -10.60
CA ILE A 281 5.07 -19.59 -10.06
C ILE A 281 3.79 -19.60 -10.91
N ALA A 282 3.91 -19.65 -12.23
CA ALA A 282 2.77 -19.67 -13.16
C ALA A 282 1.88 -20.91 -13.02
N LEU A 283 2.32 -21.98 -12.35
CA LEU A 283 1.45 -23.12 -12.02
C LEU A 283 0.25 -22.68 -11.17
N SER A 284 0.40 -21.66 -10.32
CA SER A 284 -0.71 -21.10 -9.52
C SER A 284 -1.79 -20.42 -10.37
N LEU A 285 -1.51 -20.12 -11.65
CA LEU A 285 -2.47 -19.51 -12.59
C LEU A 285 -3.22 -20.54 -13.42
N LEU A 286 -3.00 -21.84 -13.17
CA LEU A 286 -3.74 -22.95 -13.79
C LEU A 286 -4.93 -23.37 -12.93
N PRO A 287 -5.95 -24.01 -13.53
CA PRO A 287 -7.00 -24.69 -12.78
C PRO A 287 -6.39 -25.69 -11.79
N ALA A 288 -6.95 -25.78 -10.57
CA ALA A 288 -6.36 -26.53 -9.46
C ALA A 288 -6.06 -28.00 -9.82
N GLN A 289 -6.96 -28.64 -10.57
CA GLN A 289 -6.87 -30.02 -11.03
C GLN A 289 -5.69 -30.25 -11.99
N LYS A 290 -5.20 -29.20 -12.65
CA LYS A 290 -4.10 -29.27 -13.62
C LYS A 290 -2.73 -29.01 -13.01
N ILE A 291 -2.66 -28.47 -11.80
CA ILE A 291 -1.41 -28.02 -11.18
C ILE A 291 -0.45 -29.18 -10.96
N LYS A 292 -0.89 -30.28 -10.31
CA LYS A 292 -0.02 -31.44 -9.99
C LYS A 292 0.62 -32.05 -11.25
N ASN A 293 -0.19 -32.28 -12.29
CA ASN A 293 0.28 -32.85 -13.54
C ASN A 293 1.25 -31.91 -14.27
N ASN A 294 0.96 -30.61 -14.31
CA ASN A 294 1.83 -29.65 -14.98
C ASN A 294 3.12 -29.37 -14.21
N PHE A 295 3.10 -29.48 -12.88
CA PHE A 295 4.33 -29.46 -12.08
C PHE A 295 5.28 -30.59 -12.51
N CYS A 296 4.78 -31.82 -12.65
CA CYS A 296 5.57 -32.94 -13.14
C CYS A 296 6.17 -32.67 -14.53
N LEU A 297 5.40 -32.09 -15.45
CA LEU A 297 5.88 -31.72 -16.79
C LEU A 297 6.98 -30.65 -16.73
N VAL A 298 6.85 -29.66 -15.84
CA VAL A 298 7.89 -28.64 -15.62
C VAL A 298 9.18 -29.33 -15.16
N VAL A 299 9.13 -30.20 -14.14
CA VAL A 299 10.30 -30.93 -13.61
C VAL A 299 10.94 -31.83 -14.68
N GLN A 300 10.13 -32.45 -15.53
CA GLN A 300 10.60 -33.25 -16.66
C GLN A 300 11.34 -32.46 -17.71
N SER A 301 10.89 -31.23 -17.97
CA SER A 301 11.50 -30.35 -18.98
C SER A 301 12.87 -29.81 -18.57
N LEU A 302 13.24 -29.92 -17.28
CA LEU A 302 14.53 -29.49 -16.77
C LEU A 302 15.62 -30.51 -17.13
N ASP A 303 16.84 -30.04 -17.42
CA ASP A 303 18.00 -30.91 -17.50
C ASP A 303 18.50 -31.34 -16.10
N ASN A 304 19.50 -32.23 -16.03
CA ASN A 304 20.02 -32.72 -14.75
C ASN A 304 20.65 -31.62 -13.89
N VAL A 305 21.31 -30.64 -14.49
CA VAL A 305 21.97 -29.53 -13.77
C VAL A 305 20.92 -28.58 -13.22
N GLN A 306 19.91 -28.25 -14.01
CA GLN A 306 18.77 -27.44 -13.60
C GLN A 306 17.97 -28.11 -12.49
N ARG A 307 17.70 -29.42 -12.59
CA ARG A 307 17.01 -30.19 -11.54
C ARG A 307 17.75 -30.14 -10.22
N GLU A 308 19.06 -30.33 -10.23
CA GLU A 308 19.85 -30.28 -9.00
C GLU A 308 19.92 -28.86 -8.43
N THR A 309 20.09 -27.85 -9.30
CA THR A 309 20.09 -26.43 -8.90
C THR A 309 18.76 -26.03 -8.24
N PHE A 310 17.63 -26.47 -8.79
CA PHE A 310 16.29 -26.14 -8.29
C PHE A 310 15.76 -27.12 -7.24
N ARG A 311 16.52 -28.15 -6.87
CA ARG A 311 16.02 -29.27 -6.04
C ARG A 311 15.36 -28.79 -4.74
N ALA A 312 16.03 -27.89 -4.01
CA ALA A 312 15.52 -27.34 -2.77
C ALA A 312 14.22 -26.55 -2.96
N LEU A 313 14.12 -25.73 -4.02
CA LEU A 313 12.91 -24.97 -4.33
C LEU A 313 11.76 -25.87 -4.79
N LEU A 314 12.04 -26.88 -5.62
CA LEU A 314 11.03 -27.86 -6.06
C LEU A 314 10.48 -28.64 -4.86
N GLN A 315 11.36 -29.07 -3.94
CA GLN A 315 10.96 -29.78 -2.73
C GLN A 315 10.10 -28.88 -1.85
N TYR A 316 10.50 -27.61 -1.69
CA TYR A 316 9.73 -26.60 -0.99
C TYR A 316 8.34 -26.44 -1.63
N TYR A 317 8.27 -26.32 -2.95
CA TYR A 317 7.01 -26.13 -3.67
C TYR A 317 6.03 -27.29 -3.47
N VAL A 318 6.53 -28.52 -3.58
CA VAL A 318 5.72 -29.72 -3.32
C VAL A 318 5.22 -29.75 -1.88
N THR A 319 6.14 -29.58 -0.92
CA THR A 319 5.85 -29.73 0.51
C THR A 319 4.90 -28.65 1.03
N HIS A 320 5.11 -27.40 0.61
CA HIS A 320 4.45 -26.24 1.21
C HIS A 320 3.31 -25.67 0.38
N TRP A 321 3.35 -25.75 -0.95
CA TRP A 321 2.28 -25.25 -1.81
C TRP A 321 1.32 -26.38 -2.21
N ILE A 322 1.82 -27.40 -2.91
CA ILE A 322 0.97 -28.48 -3.44
C ILE A 322 0.32 -29.28 -2.30
N ASN A 323 1.13 -29.75 -1.34
CA ASN A 323 0.65 -30.56 -0.22
C ASN A 323 0.39 -29.71 1.03
N GLY A 324 1.02 -28.54 1.16
CA GLY A 324 0.87 -27.69 2.35
C GLY A 324 -0.41 -26.87 2.27
N VAL A 325 -0.37 -25.73 1.57
CA VAL A 325 -1.52 -24.84 1.35
C VAL A 325 -2.66 -25.56 0.61
N GLY A 326 -2.32 -26.42 -0.35
CA GLY A 326 -3.29 -27.16 -1.17
C GLY A 326 -3.67 -26.42 -2.45
N VAL A 327 -3.73 -27.14 -3.57
CA VAL A 327 -3.94 -26.56 -4.93
C VAL A 327 -5.21 -25.73 -5.07
N ASN A 328 -6.28 -26.04 -4.33
CA ASN A 328 -7.53 -25.27 -4.37
C ASN A 328 -7.38 -23.89 -3.71
N ASN A 329 -6.53 -23.78 -2.69
CA ASN A 329 -6.34 -22.57 -1.90
C ASN A 329 -5.34 -21.57 -2.52
N TYR A 330 -4.46 -22.03 -3.40
CA TYR A 330 -3.50 -21.15 -4.10
C TYR A 330 -3.63 -21.14 -5.63
N SER A 331 -4.58 -21.87 -6.21
CA SER A 331 -4.97 -21.64 -7.60
C SER A 331 -5.72 -20.31 -7.71
N PHE A 332 -5.22 -19.43 -8.58
CA PHE A 332 -5.76 -18.10 -8.89
C PHE A 332 -6.41 -18.05 -10.28
N PHE A 333 -6.63 -19.20 -10.91
CA PHE A 333 -7.27 -19.27 -12.22
C PHE A 333 -8.67 -18.65 -12.18
N LYS A 334 -8.96 -17.72 -13.09
CA LYS A 334 -10.21 -16.91 -13.13
C LYS A 334 -10.51 -16.08 -11.86
N LYS A 335 -9.62 -16.06 -10.86
CA LYS A 335 -9.84 -15.32 -9.59
C LYS A 335 -9.28 -13.91 -9.67
N LYS A 336 -9.96 -13.01 -10.40
CA LYS A 336 -9.56 -11.62 -10.67
C LYS A 336 -9.09 -10.88 -9.42
N TYR A 337 -9.84 -10.96 -8.32
CA TYR A 337 -9.52 -10.28 -7.06
C TYR A 337 -8.23 -10.78 -6.40
N SER A 338 -7.90 -12.07 -6.52
CA SER A 338 -6.65 -12.64 -6.00
C SER A 338 -5.42 -12.20 -6.80
N LEU A 339 -5.60 -11.65 -8.00
CA LEU A 339 -4.52 -11.09 -8.83
C LEU A 339 -4.21 -9.62 -8.54
N LEU A 340 -5.07 -8.93 -7.79
CA LEU A 340 -4.87 -7.52 -7.46
C LEU A 340 -3.56 -7.32 -6.67
N ASN A 341 -2.84 -6.26 -7.00
CA ASN A 341 -1.58 -5.90 -6.35
C ASN A 341 -1.66 -4.55 -5.62
N ASN A 342 -2.84 -3.96 -5.48
CA ASN A 342 -2.99 -2.60 -4.97
C ASN A 342 -2.54 -2.48 -3.52
N SER A 343 -2.77 -3.48 -2.66
CA SER A 343 -2.28 -3.47 -1.29
C SER A 343 -0.75 -3.29 -1.23
N GLN A 344 -0.03 -3.92 -2.18
CA GLN A 344 1.42 -3.72 -2.35
C GLN A 344 1.74 -2.29 -2.80
N MET A 345 0.92 -1.72 -3.69
CA MET A 345 1.08 -0.35 -4.16
C MET A 345 0.87 0.67 -3.05
N ILE A 346 -0.10 0.45 -2.15
CA ILE A 346 -0.34 1.30 -0.98
C ILE A 346 0.87 1.24 -0.04
N ILE A 347 1.38 0.04 0.27
CA ILE A 347 2.61 -0.12 1.07
C ILE A 347 3.80 0.57 0.41
N ARG A 348 3.96 0.45 -0.90
CA ARG A 348 5.02 1.12 -1.66
C ARG A 348 4.86 2.65 -1.58
N HIS A 349 3.65 3.16 -1.72
CA HIS A 349 3.36 4.58 -1.59
C HIS A 349 3.71 5.10 -0.19
N MET A 350 3.37 4.34 0.85
CA MET A 350 3.77 4.65 2.23
C MET A 350 5.28 4.67 2.39
N ASN A 351 5.98 3.65 1.87
CA ASN A 351 7.44 3.56 1.92
C ASN A 351 8.14 4.74 1.20
N ASN A 352 7.64 5.11 0.01
CA ASN A 352 8.19 6.22 -0.77
C ASN A 352 8.03 7.57 -0.07
N HIS A 353 7.04 7.70 0.81
CA HIS A 353 6.81 8.92 1.56
C HIS A 353 7.63 8.97 2.85
N LEU A 354 7.66 7.87 3.61
CA LEU A 354 8.41 7.82 4.86
C LEU A 354 9.92 7.80 4.62
N GLN A 355 10.38 7.16 3.54
CA GLN A 355 11.80 7.05 3.16
C GLN A 355 12.68 6.72 4.38
N ASN A 356 13.52 7.68 4.79
CA ASN A 356 14.48 7.55 5.89
C ASN A 356 13.98 8.13 7.23
N ASP A 357 12.80 8.78 7.26
CA ASP A 357 12.27 9.41 8.47
C ASP A 357 10.96 8.74 8.89
N ARG A 358 11.10 7.61 9.59
CA ARG A 358 10.01 6.70 9.96
C ARG A 358 9.62 6.84 11.42
N THR A 359 9.86 7.99 12.03
CA THR A 359 9.41 8.25 13.41
C THR A 359 7.92 7.99 13.58
N GLY A 360 7.49 7.58 14.78
CA GLY A 360 6.06 7.35 15.08
C GLY A 360 5.15 8.53 14.69
N TRP A 361 5.64 9.77 14.81
CA TRP A 361 4.92 10.97 14.40
C TRP A 361 4.71 11.07 12.89
N ASN A 362 5.76 10.84 12.10
CA ASN A 362 5.65 10.88 10.64
C ASN A 362 4.83 9.71 10.10
N PHE A 363 4.93 8.55 10.76
CA PHE A 363 4.10 7.40 10.48
C PHE A 363 2.61 7.74 10.68
N LEU A 364 2.25 8.33 11.83
CA LEU A 364 0.90 8.81 12.11
C LEU A 364 0.45 9.90 11.11
N GLU A 365 1.28 10.90 10.82
CA GLU A 365 0.96 11.95 9.84
C GLU A 365 0.65 11.36 8.46
N LYS A 366 1.40 10.32 8.05
CA LYS A 366 1.15 9.65 6.76
C LYS A 366 -0.14 8.84 6.77
N ILE A 367 -0.44 8.13 7.86
CA ILE A 367 -1.72 7.41 7.98
C ILE A 367 -2.90 8.40 7.90
N LEU A 368 -2.83 9.53 8.61
CA LEU A 368 -3.85 10.57 8.55
C LEU A 368 -4.04 11.13 7.13
N SER A 369 -2.94 11.37 6.42
CA SER A 369 -2.98 11.77 5.01
C SER A 369 -3.62 10.70 4.12
N CYS A 370 -3.35 9.42 4.34
CA CYS A 370 -3.98 8.33 3.60
C CYS A 370 -5.49 8.25 3.88
N SER A 371 -5.93 8.39 5.13
CA SER A 371 -7.36 8.37 5.48
C SER A 371 -8.11 9.55 4.85
N GLU A 372 -7.52 10.76 4.89
CA GLU A 372 -8.11 11.93 4.23
C GLU A 372 -8.27 11.73 2.71
N GLN A 373 -7.30 11.08 2.05
CA GLN A 373 -7.41 10.74 0.62
C GLN A 373 -8.53 9.73 0.37
N CYS A 374 -8.72 8.76 1.27
CA CYS A 374 -9.78 7.77 1.18
C CYS A 374 -11.16 8.42 1.31
N ASP A 375 -11.38 9.28 2.31
CA ASP A 375 -12.63 10.04 2.46
C ASP A 375 -12.91 10.91 1.25
N PHE A 376 -11.89 11.59 0.73
CA PHE A 376 -12.02 12.42 -0.47
C PHE A 376 -12.48 11.58 -1.67
N HIS A 377 -11.85 10.44 -1.93
CA HIS A 377 -12.25 9.55 -3.02
C HIS A 377 -13.66 8.99 -2.81
N LEU A 378 -13.99 8.55 -1.59
CA LEU A 378 -15.31 8.00 -1.28
C LEU A 378 -16.42 9.02 -1.54
N LYS A 379 -16.23 10.27 -1.13
CA LYS A 379 -17.20 11.35 -1.42
C LYS A 379 -17.38 11.57 -2.91
N HIS A 380 -16.31 11.49 -3.71
CA HIS A 380 -16.42 11.63 -5.15
C HIS A 380 -17.19 10.45 -5.78
N PHE A 381 -16.96 9.22 -5.32
CA PHE A 381 -17.70 8.04 -5.79
C PHE A 381 -19.19 8.11 -5.45
N VAL A 382 -19.53 8.39 -4.19
CA VAL A 382 -20.92 8.48 -3.74
C VAL A 382 -21.69 9.59 -4.48
N ASN A 383 -21.00 10.66 -4.89
CA ASN A 383 -21.61 11.76 -5.65
C ASN A 383 -21.57 11.56 -7.17
N HIS A 384 -21.14 10.40 -7.68
CA HIS A 384 -20.94 10.11 -9.11
C HIS A 384 -20.08 11.16 -9.84
N GLN A 385 -19.13 11.79 -9.14
CA GLN A 385 -18.26 12.81 -9.70
C GLN A 385 -16.99 12.18 -10.27
N LYS A 386 -16.60 12.59 -11.48
CA LYS A 386 -15.29 12.21 -12.04
C LYS A 386 -14.16 12.71 -11.12
N ILE A 387 -13.31 11.80 -10.67
CA ILE A 387 -12.10 12.14 -9.92
C ILE A 387 -11.06 12.68 -10.90
N ASN A 388 -10.74 13.97 -10.78
CA ASN A 388 -9.57 14.53 -11.42
C ASN A 388 -8.33 14.14 -10.60
N TRP A 389 -7.74 13.01 -10.98
CA TRP A 389 -6.51 12.53 -10.36
C TRP A 389 -5.39 13.53 -10.54
N SER A 390 -4.75 13.95 -9.44
CA SER A 390 -3.63 14.89 -9.50
C SER A 390 -2.41 14.27 -10.21
N SER A 391 -2.32 12.94 -10.24
CA SER A 391 -1.36 12.20 -11.06
C SER A 391 -1.85 10.81 -11.48
N TYR A 392 -1.33 10.32 -12.59
CA TYR A 392 -1.52 8.94 -13.06
C TYR A 392 -1.03 7.88 -12.04
N LYS A 393 -0.08 8.25 -11.16
CA LYS A 393 0.44 7.38 -10.09
C LYS A 393 -0.62 7.14 -9.01
N GLU A 394 -1.37 8.16 -8.62
CA GLU A 394 -2.46 8.05 -7.64
C GLU A 394 -3.57 7.15 -8.17
N LYS A 395 -4.02 7.38 -9.42
CA LYS A 395 -5.05 6.54 -10.07
C LYS A 395 -4.72 5.05 -9.96
N HIS A 396 -3.48 4.65 -10.24
CA HIS A 396 -3.09 3.25 -10.21
C HIS A 396 -2.95 2.63 -8.82
N ILE A 397 -2.67 3.42 -7.78
CA ILE A 397 -2.63 2.90 -6.40
C ILE A 397 -4.01 2.35 -6.03
N PHE A 398 -5.07 2.99 -6.52
CA PHE A 398 -6.42 2.65 -6.14
C PHE A 398 -7.14 1.75 -7.16
N THR A 399 -6.87 1.83 -8.48
CA THR A 399 -7.75 1.23 -9.51
C THR A 399 -7.37 -0.15 -10.06
N GLY A 400 -6.34 -0.86 -9.58
CA GLY A 400 -6.10 -2.32 -9.79
C GLY A 400 -5.95 -2.95 -11.20
N LYS A 401 -6.26 -2.25 -12.30
CA LYS A 401 -6.56 -2.84 -13.62
C LYS A 401 -5.37 -3.35 -14.47
N LYS A 402 -4.11 -3.30 -14.02
CA LYS A 402 -2.94 -3.54 -14.91
C LYS A 402 -2.54 -4.99 -15.15
N LEU A 403 -2.65 -5.87 -14.15
CA LEU A 403 -2.20 -7.26 -14.27
C LEU A 403 -3.25 -8.18 -14.89
N CYS A 404 -4.54 -7.86 -14.73
CA CYS A 404 -5.63 -8.73 -15.16
C CYS A 404 -5.72 -8.81 -16.69
N LYS A 405 -5.74 -7.68 -17.41
CA LYS A 405 -5.99 -7.69 -18.87
C LYS A 405 -5.08 -8.62 -19.70
N PRO A 406 -3.75 -8.66 -19.51
CA PRO A 406 -2.90 -9.60 -20.24
C PRO A 406 -3.14 -11.06 -19.81
N LEU A 407 -3.45 -11.30 -18.53
CA LEU A 407 -3.73 -12.64 -18.00
C LEU A 407 -5.10 -13.15 -18.47
N ASP A 408 -6.12 -12.30 -18.53
CA ASP A 408 -7.47 -12.65 -19.02
C ASP A 408 -7.39 -13.17 -20.47
N LYS A 409 -6.68 -12.44 -21.34
CA LYS A 409 -6.42 -12.88 -22.72
C LYS A 409 -5.68 -14.22 -22.80
N LEU A 410 -4.80 -14.51 -21.84
CA LEU A 410 -4.06 -15.77 -21.79
C LEU A 410 -4.90 -16.90 -21.20
N TRP A 411 -5.77 -16.63 -20.23
CA TRP A 411 -6.71 -17.60 -19.68
C TRP A 411 -7.77 -18.01 -20.69
N LEU A 412 -8.27 -17.09 -21.52
CA LEU A 412 -9.12 -17.43 -22.67
C LEU A 412 -8.42 -18.44 -23.61
N SER A 413 -7.09 -18.33 -23.77
CA SER A 413 -6.32 -19.30 -24.56
C SER A 413 -6.14 -20.67 -23.87
N ILE A 414 -6.33 -20.75 -22.56
CA ILE A 414 -6.34 -22.01 -21.81
C ILE A 414 -7.70 -22.68 -21.89
N ALA A 415 -8.81 -21.94 -21.89
CA ALA A 415 -10.17 -22.51 -21.88
C ALA A 415 -10.42 -23.52 -23.02
N GLY A 416 -9.68 -23.43 -24.14
CA GLY A 416 -9.72 -24.40 -25.26
C GLY A 416 -8.75 -25.60 -25.18
N LEU A 417 -8.07 -25.80 -24.04
CA LEU A 417 -7.24 -26.93 -23.61
C LEU A 417 -6.73 -27.95 -24.64
N GLU A 418 -5.55 -27.68 -25.20
CA GLU A 418 -4.58 -28.76 -25.51
C GLU A 418 -3.15 -28.51 -25.01
N ASN A 419 -2.74 -27.27 -24.68
CA ASN A 419 -1.32 -27.01 -24.44
C ASN A 419 -1.01 -26.10 -23.24
N CYS A 420 -1.14 -26.64 -22.02
CA CYS A 420 -0.69 -25.99 -20.79
C CYS A 420 0.82 -25.63 -20.81
N GLN A 421 1.66 -26.36 -21.55
CA GLN A 421 3.09 -26.04 -21.67
C GLN A 421 3.32 -24.72 -22.41
N ASN A 422 2.56 -24.48 -23.48
CA ASN A 422 2.59 -23.22 -24.23
C ASN A 422 2.16 -22.05 -23.32
N PHE A 423 1.08 -22.24 -22.56
CA PHE A 423 0.65 -21.25 -21.56
C PHE A 423 1.76 -20.94 -20.55
N LEU A 424 2.33 -21.96 -19.89
CA LEU A 424 3.40 -21.78 -18.91
C LEU A 424 4.64 -21.10 -19.52
N SER A 425 4.96 -21.38 -20.78
CA SER A 425 6.06 -20.71 -21.48
C SER A 425 5.77 -19.22 -21.71
N LYS A 426 4.58 -18.88 -22.22
CA LYS A 426 4.18 -17.49 -22.49
C LYS A 426 4.07 -16.68 -21.20
N VAL A 427 3.32 -17.19 -20.23
CA VAL A 427 3.14 -16.54 -18.92
C VAL A 427 4.45 -16.48 -18.16
N GLY A 428 5.26 -17.53 -18.21
CA GLY A 428 6.59 -17.53 -17.61
C GLY A 428 7.44 -16.36 -18.10
N THR A 429 7.43 -16.07 -19.40
CA THR A 429 8.14 -14.90 -19.95
C THR A 429 7.52 -13.57 -19.50
N LEU A 430 6.20 -13.47 -19.47
CA LEU A 430 5.48 -12.26 -19.06
C LEU A 430 5.65 -11.94 -17.57
N LEU A 431 5.83 -12.95 -16.72
CA LEU A 431 6.04 -12.77 -15.29
C LEU A 431 7.45 -12.26 -14.95
N ILE A 432 8.46 -12.45 -15.80
CA ILE A 432 9.85 -12.06 -15.47
C ILE A 432 9.97 -10.57 -15.09
N PRO A 433 9.44 -9.60 -15.87
CA PRO A 433 9.48 -8.19 -15.48
C PRO A 433 8.73 -7.91 -14.18
N ILE A 434 7.60 -8.58 -13.95
CA ILE A 434 6.78 -8.42 -12.74
C ILE A 434 7.57 -8.89 -11.51
N LEU A 435 8.17 -10.09 -11.58
CA LEU A 435 8.97 -10.66 -10.50
C LEU A 435 10.23 -9.82 -10.22
N ARG A 436 10.89 -9.31 -11.27
CA ARG A 436 12.01 -8.37 -11.11
C ARG A 436 11.58 -7.06 -10.45
N ASN A 437 10.41 -6.54 -10.79
CA ASN A 437 9.88 -5.36 -10.11
C ASN A 437 9.57 -5.64 -8.64
N MET A 438 9.05 -6.83 -8.31
CA MET A 438 8.78 -7.22 -6.92
C MET A 438 10.06 -7.26 -6.07
N THR A 439 11.21 -7.67 -6.62
CA THR A 439 12.48 -7.63 -5.86
C THR A 439 12.98 -6.22 -5.61
N VAL A 440 12.75 -5.30 -6.54
CA VAL A 440 13.09 -3.88 -6.36
C VAL A 440 12.18 -3.22 -5.31
N VAL A 441 10.88 -3.52 -5.35
CA VAL A 441 9.93 -3.03 -4.34
C VAL A 441 10.23 -3.66 -2.96
N GLY A 442 10.69 -4.92 -2.97
CA GLY A 442 11.25 -5.67 -1.85
C GLY A 442 10.35 -5.73 -0.62
N ILE A 443 9.07 -6.00 -0.78
CA ILE A 443 8.27 -6.36 0.38
C ILE A 443 8.85 -7.68 0.92
N ASN A 444 9.50 -7.60 2.08
CA ASN A 444 10.10 -8.75 2.74
C ASN A 444 9.07 -9.34 3.72
N LEU A 445 9.03 -10.67 3.82
CA LEU A 445 8.25 -11.32 4.86
C LEU A 445 8.95 -11.16 6.21
N SER A 446 8.17 -11.29 7.28
CA SER A 446 8.73 -11.31 8.63
C SER A 446 9.51 -12.60 8.84
N SER A 447 10.58 -12.55 9.65
CA SER A 447 11.25 -13.77 10.13
C SER A 447 10.32 -14.69 10.94
N LYS A 448 9.21 -14.14 11.44
CA LYS A 448 8.14 -14.88 12.13
C LYS A 448 7.01 -15.34 11.20
N PHE A 449 7.11 -15.12 9.89
CA PHE A 449 6.11 -15.58 8.93
C PHE A 449 6.08 -17.11 8.89
N VAL A 450 4.91 -17.67 9.12
CA VAL A 450 4.65 -19.11 8.98
C VAL A 450 3.61 -19.27 7.88
N LEU A 451 3.93 -20.06 6.86
CA LEU A 451 3.01 -20.34 5.78
C LEU A 451 1.85 -21.20 6.29
N LYS A 452 0.61 -20.78 6.00
CA LYS A 452 -0.63 -21.52 6.28
C LYS A 452 -0.52 -22.96 5.80
N LYS A 453 -0.94 -23.89 6.65
CA LYS A 453 -1.11 -25.31 6.28
C LYS A 453 -2.58 -25.57 5.98
N GLY A 454 -2.86 -26.35 4.94
CA GLY A 454 -4.19 -26.81 4.59
C GLY A 454 -4.72 -27.80 5.63
N GLU A 455 -6.03 -27.80 5.81
CA GLU A 455 -6.71 -28.61 6.84
C GLU A 455 -6.91 -30.08 6.41
N ASN A 456 -6.76 -30.39 5.11
CA ASN A 456 -7.09 -31.69 4.52
C ASN A 456 -5.91 -32.31 3.75
N ASN A 457 -4.80 -32.55 4.45
CA ASN A 457 -3.69 -33.31 3.87
C ASN A 457 -4.01 -34.80 3.99
N ASN A 458 -4.56 -35.40 2.93
CA ASN A 458 -4.58 -36.85 2.82
C ASN A 458 -3.19 -37.33 2.35
N PRO A 459 -2.37 -37.93 3.23
CA PRO A 459 -0.99 -38.33 2.91
C PRO A 459 -0.92 -39.36 1.77
N GLU A 460 -2.01 -40.06 1.45
CA GLU A 460 -2.07 -41.00 0.32
C GLU A 460 -2.10 -40.30 -1.05
N THR A 461 -2.47 -39.02 -1.11
CA THR A 461 -2.57 -38.23 -2.36
C THR A 461 -1.48 -37.16 -2.50
N ASP A 462 -0.54 -37.14 -1.56
CA ASP A 462 0.55 -36.19 -1.51
C ASP A 462 1.54 -36.45 -2.65
N LEU A 463 1.91 -35.37 -3.33
CA LEU A 463 2.92 -35.44 -4.36
C LEU A 463 4.30 -35.62 -3.69
N ASN A 464 5.15 -36.53 -4.22
CA ASN A 464 6.51 -36.76 -3.70
C ASN A 464 7.54 -36.48 -4.79
N LEU A 465 8.42 -35.50 -4.55
CA LEU A 465 9.43 -35.08 -5.53
C LEU A 465 10.47 -36.17 -5.81
N ASP A 466 10.95 -36.89 -4.79
CA ASP A 466 11.96 -37.92 -4.98
C ASP A 466 11.41 -39.08 -5.85
N GLU A 467 10.13 -39.41 -5.68
CA GLU A 467 9.46 -40.39 -6.54
C GLU A 467 9.33 -39.89 -7.99
N ILE A 468 8.98 -38.62 -8.19
CA ILE A 468 8.95 -37.99 -9.52
C ILE A 468 10.33 -38.08 -10.17
N LEU A 469 11.38 -37.65 -9.46
CA LEU A 469 12.76 -37.67 -9.96
C LEU A 469 13.23 -39.09 -10.27
N ARG A 470 12.90 -40.07 -9.42
CA ARG A 470 13.22 -41.49 -9.63
C ARG A 470 12.59 -42.01 -10.92
N ARG A 471 11.31 -41.72 -11.18
CA ARG A 471 10.60 -42.14 -12.40
C ARG A 471 11.19 -41.49 -13.64
N ILE A 472 11.51 -40.20 -13.58
CA ILE A 472 12.16 -39.47 -14.68
C ILE A 472 13.50 -40.11 -15.04
N ASN A 473 14.33 -40.43 -14.04
CA ASN A 473 15.61 -41.09 -14.25
C ASN A 473 15.48 -42.51 -14.82
N GLN A 474 14.34 -43.17 -14.61
CA GLN A 474 14.01 -44.47 -15.20
C GLN A 474 13.38 -44.38 -16.59
N GLY A 475 13.19 -43.16 -17.14
CA GLY A 475 12.49 -42.95 -18.41
C GLY A 475 11.00 -43.28 -18.34
N LEU A 476 10.43 -43.38 -17.13
CA LEU A 476 9.02 -43.65 -16.92
C LEU A 476 8.21 -42.34 -16.98
N PRO A 477 6.98 -42.36 -17.51
CA PRO A 477 6.08 -41.21 -17.43
C PRO A 477 5.83 -40.86 -15.96
N PRO A 478 5.69 -39.56 -15.62
CA PRO A 478 5.75 -39.08 -14.24
C PRO A 478 4.45 -39.37 -13.48
N ASN A 479 3.34 -39.58 -14.19
CA ASN A 479 2.05 -39.99 -13.65
C ASN A 479 1.44 -41.07 -14.56
N ARG A 480 1.07 -42.21 -13.97
CA ARG A 480 -0.08 -42.99 -14.46
C ARG A 480 -1.19 -42.54 -13.51
N PRO A 481 -2.24 -41.84 -13.97
CA PRO A 481 -3.33 -41.48 -13.06
C PRO A 481 -3.81 -42.77 -12.41
N MET A 482 -3.93 -42.80 -11.08
CA MET A 482 -4.92 -43.68 -10.49
C MET A 482 -6.25 -43.10 -10.94
N ASN A 483 -6.88 -43.74 -11.93
CA ASN A 483 -8.24 -43.41 -12.32
C ASN A 483 -9.11 -43.51 -11.06
N ASN A 484 -9.44 -42.36 -10.48
CA ASN A 484 -10.67 -42.21 -9.75
C ASN A 484 -11.65 -41.61 -10.77
N ASP A 485 -12.39 -42.50 -11.44
CA ASP A 485 -13.55 -42.16 -12.28
C ASP A 485 -14.70 -41.69 -11.37
N ALA A 486 -14.49 -40.60 -10.65
CA ALA A 486 -15.51 -39.89 -9.90
C ALA A 486 -15.54 -38.46 -10.45
N GLU A 487 -16.19 -38.31 -11.60
CA GLU A 487 -16.84 -37.05 -11.96
C GLU A 487 -17.87 -36.75 -10.86
N MET A 488 -17.52 -35.83 -9.98
CA MET A 488 -18.43 -35.24 -9.01
C MET A 488 -18.30 -33.74 -9.20
N SER A 489 -19.42 -33.14 -9.62
CA SER A 489 -19.59 -31.78 -10.11
C SER A 489 -19.36 -30.75 -9.00
N ASP A 490 -18.25 -30.02 -9.10
CA ASP A 490 -18.05 -28.72 -8.41
C ASP A 490 -18.62 -27.55 -9.26
N GLU A 491 -19.54 -27.83 -10.19
CA GLU A 491 -20.15 -26.83 -11.10
C GLU A 491 -20.97 -25.77 -10.33
N GLU A 492 -21.47 -26.06 -9.13
CA GLU A 492 -22.33 -25.15 -8.35
C GLU A 492 -21.58 -23.92 -7.78
N GLU A 493 -20.28 -24.00 -7.47
CA GLU A 493 -19.49 -22.82 -7.00
C GLU A 493 -18.97 -21.96 -8.17
N GLU A 494 -18.85 -22.51 -9.38
CA GLU A 494 -18.44 -21.75 -10.57
C GLU A 494 -19.62 -21.00 -11.21
N GLU A 495 -20.84 -21.54 -11.14
CA GLU A 495 -22.06 -20.87 -11.64
C GLU A 495 -22.40 -19.60 -10.83
N GLU A 496 -22.25 -19.60 -9.48
CA GLU A 496 -22.51 -18.40 -8.66
C GLU A 496 -21.50 -17.25 -8.91
N GLU A 497 -20.22 -17.55 -9.22
CA GLU A 497 -19.24 -16.49 -9.57
C GLU A 497 -19.43 -15.98 -11.02
N GLU A 498 -19.97 -16.78 -11.95
CA GLU A 498 -20.30 -16.32 -13.31
C GLU A 498 -21.59 -15.47 -13.35
N GLU A 499 -22.62 -15.78 -12.54
CA GLU A 499 -23.84 -14.96 -12.43
C GLU A 499 -23.58 -13.56 -11.82
N GLU A 500 -22.72 -13.42 -10.81
CA GLU A 500 -22.33 -12.10 -10.26
C GLU A 500 -21.54 -11.25 -11.27
N GLU A 501 -20.77 -11.86 -12.18
CA GLU A 501 -20.00 -11.15 -13.21
C GLU A 501 -20.87 -10.70 -14.41
N GLU A 502 -21.90 -11.47 -14.78
CA GLU A 502 -22.85 -11.07 -15.83
C GLU A 502 -23.72 -9.86 -15.40
N GLU A 503 -24.14 -9.77 -14.14
CA GLU A 503 -24.88 -8.60 -13.62
C GLU A 503 -24.03 -7.31 -13.63
N GLU A 504 -22.71 -7.39 -13.35
CA GLU A 504 -21.81 -6.22 -13.42
C GLU A 504 -21.54 -5.77 -14.87
N GLU A 505 -21.49 -6.68 -15.85
CA GLU A 505 -21.30 -6.32 -17.27
C GLU A 505 -22.57 -5.73 -17.92
N GLU A 506 -23.77 -6.16 -17.51
CA GLU A 506 -25.03 -5.56 -17.99
C GLU A 506 -25.24 -4.13 -17.48
N GLU A 507 -24.84 -3.80 -16.24
CA GLU A 507 -24.90 -2.41 -15.72
C GLU A 507 -23.93 -1.45 -16.46
N GLU A 508 -22.80 -1.93 -16.98
CA GLU A 508 -21.88 -1.11 -17.79
C GLU A 508 -22.42 -0.86 -19.22
N ALA A 509 -23.21 -1.78 -19.78
CA ALA A 509 -23.77 -1.65 -21.14
C ALA A 509 -24.93 -0.65 -21.24
N GLU A 510 -25.69 -0.42 -20.17
CA GLU A 510 -26.86 0.49 -20.18
C GLU A 510 -26.51 1.99 -20.00
N THR A 511 -25.22 2.35 -19.84
CA THR A 511 -24.81 3.77 -19.69
C THR A 511 -24.16 4.40 -20.94
N GLU A 512 -24.11 3.70 -22.06
CA GLU A 512 -23.70 4.25 -23.37
C GLU A 512 -24.90 4.78 -24.19
N GLU A 513 -25.69 5.71 -23.65
CA GLU A 513 -26.62 6.52 -24.47
C GLU A 513 -25.98 7.88 -24.86
N ASP A 514 -25.73 8.02 -26.16
CA ASP A 514 -25.60 9.24 -26.96
C ASP A 514 -24.94 10.46 -26.30
N THR A 515 -23.60 10.44 -26.21
CA THR A 515 -22.83 11.69 -26.16
C THR A 515 -22.65 12.24 -27.58
N PRO A 516 -22.98 13.53 -27.85
CA PRO A 516 -22.81 14.12 -29.16
C PRO A 516 -21.33 14.17 -29.55
N GLU A 517 -21.03 13.73 -30.77
CA GLU A 517 -19.71 13.79 -31.41
C GLU A 517 -19.11 15.20 -31.25
N ARG A 518 -18.20 15.34 -30.30
CA ARG A 518 -17.41 16.55 -30.10
C ARG A 518 -16.12 16.38 -30.90
N GLU A 519 -15.89 17.28 -31.85
CA GLU A 519 -14.62 17.40 -32.57
C GLU A 519 -13.48 17.47 -31.53
N VAL A 520 -12.72 16.37 -31.43
CA VAL A 520 -11.54 16.29 -30.57
C VAL A 520 -10.46 17.13 -31.25
N GLU A 521 -10.15 18.28 -30.67
CA GLU A 521 -8.95 19.04 -31.03
C GLU A 521 -7.75 18.09 -30.93
N ALA A 522 -7.03 17.91 -32.04
CA ALA A 522 -5.91 16.99 -32.13
C ALA A 522 -4.86 17.36 -31.07
N GLU A 523 -4.81 16.59 -29.97
CA GLU A 523 -3.77 16.73 -28.96
C GLU A 523 -2.42 16.50 -29.64
N GLU A 524 -1.56 17.52 -29.63
CA GLU A 524 -0.21 17.46 -30.17
C GLU A 524 0.52 16.27 -29.54
N ILE A 525 0.78 15.23 -30.35
CA ILE A 525 1.48 14.03 -29.90
C ILE A 525 2.88 14.48 -29.45
N PRO A 526 3.27 14.23 -28.19
CA PRO A 526 4.57 14.65 -27.71
C PRO A 526 5.69 14.00 -28.54
N GLU A 527 6.60 14.83 -29.05
CA GLU A 527 7.75 14.41 -29.84
C GLU A 527 8.98 14.17 -28.97
N CYS A 528 9.89 13.29 -29.42
CA CYS A 528 11.16 13.06 -28.75
C CYS A 528 11.97 14.35 -28.73
N CYS A 529 12.44 14.76 -27.55
CA CYS A 529 13.15 16.02 -27.39
C CYS A 529 14.52 16.09 -28.11
N ILE A 530 15.03 14.95 -28.60
CA ILE A 530 16.32 14.86 -29.32
C ILE A 530 16.09 14.91 -30.83
N CYS A 531 15.41 13.91 -31.41
CA CYS A 531 15.24 13.86 -32.86
C CYS A 531 14.03 14.64 -33.37
N LYS A 532 13.01 14.88 -32.53
CA LYS A 532 11.68 15.37 -32.92
C LYS A 532 10.91 14.50 -33.92
N ASP A 533 11.56 13.54 -34.57
CA ASP A 533 10.95 12.67 -35.58
C ASP A 533 10.15 11.48 -35.01
N ARG A 534 10.30 11.18 -33.71
CA ARG A 534 9.74 9.96 -33.10
C ARG A 534 9.09 10.28 -31.78
N ARG A 535 8.12 9.46 -31.41
CA ARG A 535 7.48 9.53 -30.10
C ARG A 535 8.46 9.13 -28.99
N PRO A 536 8.51 9.85 -27.86
CA PRO A 536 9.34 9.46 -26.72
C PRO A 536 8.74 8.22 -26.05
N ASN A 537 9.58 7.25 -25.74
CA ASN A 537 9.22 5.99 -25.10
C ASN A 537 10.21 5.56 -24.00
N MET A 538 11.11 6.44 -23.58
CA MET A 538 12.05 6.18 -22.49
C MET A 538 11.70 7.04 -21.27
N ARG A 539 11.38 6.37 -20.16
CA ARG A 539 11.05 6.96 -18.85
C ARG A 539 12.31 7.12 -18.01
N TYR A 540 12.54 8.31 -17.48
CA TYR A 540 13.69 8.62 -16.63
C TYR A 540 13.30 8.55 -15.15
N GLN A 541 13.98 7.73 -14.35
CA GLN A 541 13.75 7.61 -12.90
C GLN A 541 14.77 8.43 -12.10
N PRO A 542 14.39 9.07 -10.98
CA PRO A 542 13.12 8.90 -10.27
C PRO A 542 11.99 9.84 -10.73
N CYS A 543 12.30 10.82 -11.59
CA CYS A 543 11.34 11.88 -11.95
C CYS A 543 10.11 11.39 -12.75
N GLY A 544 10.23 10.28 -13.48
CA GLY A 544 9.15 9.64 -14.24
C GLY A 544 8.84 10.26 -15.60
N HIS A 545 9.59 11.26 -16.07
CA HIS A 545 9.36 11.90 -17.38
C HIS A 545 9.71 10.97 -18.55
N VAL A 546 8.90 11.00 -19.60
CA VAL A 546 9.11 10.25 -20.86
C VAL A 546 9.45 11.24 -21.96
N VAL A 547 10.75 11.39 -22.27
CA VAL A 547 11.26 12.55 -23.04
C VAL A 547 12.06 12.18 -24.28
N THR A 548 12.63 10.97 -24.33
CA THR A 548 13.45 10.51 -25.45
C THR A 548 12.89 9.24 -26.06
N CYS A 549 13.15 9.02 -27.35
CA CYS A 549 12.93 7.72 -27.98
C CYS A 549 14.13 6.80 -27.70
N GLU A 550 13.90 5.49 -27.75
CA GLU A 550 14.88 4.44 -27.46
C GLU A 550 16.17 4.61 -28.26
N GLN A 551 16.08 4.89 -29.56
CA GLN A 551 17.25 5.04 -30.41
C GLN A 551 18.09 6.26 -30.01
N CYS A 552 17.45 7.41 -29.80
CA CYS A 552 18.16 8.61 -29.34
C CYS A 552 18.76 8.42 -27.95
N ASN A 553 18.04 7.77 -27.03
CA ASN A 553 18.54 7.49 -25.69
C ASN A 553 19.75 6.55 -25.72
N THR A 554 19.72 5.51 -26.57
CA THR A 554 20.83 4.57 -26.75
C THR A 554 22.05 5.24 -27.37
N THR A 555 21.86 6.03 -28.43
CA THR A 555 22.94 6.82 -29.03
C THR A 555 23.55 7.79 -28.00
N TRP A 556 22.70 8.44 -27.20
CA TRP A 556 23.14 9.38 -26.18
C TRP A 556 23.93 8.71 -25.06
N LEU A 557 23.52 7.50 -24.62
CA LEU A 557 24.26 6.69 -23.64
C LEU A 557 25.60 6.20 -24.20
N ASN A 558 25.66 5.83 -25.48
CA ASN A 558 26.87 5.31 -26.12
C ASN A 558 27.94 6.38 -26.40
N LEU A 559 27.56 7.66 -26.45
CA LEU A 559 28.48 8.78 -26.72
C LEU A 559 29.24 9.26 -25.48
N ARG A 560 28.94 8.75 -24.29
CA ARG A 560 29.56 9.21 -23.03
C ARG A 560 30.75 8.35 -22.61
N THR A 561 31.82 9.00 -22.18
CA THR A 561 32.96 8.38 -21.49
C THR A 561 32.59 8.02 -20.04
N GLU A 562 33.33 7.12 -19.40
CA GLU A 562 33.00 6.66 -18.03
C GLU A 562 32.98 7.79 -16.98
N GLU A 563 33.64 8.91 -17.24
CA GLU A 563 33.75 10.06 -16.33
C GLU A 563 32.52 10.99 -16.36
N ASP A 564 31.68 10.93 -17.40
CA ASP A 564 30.50 11.80 -17.60
C ASP A 564 29.15 11.12 -17.31
N ARG A 565 29.11 10.07 -16.47
CA ARG A 565 27.92 9.21 -16.27
C ARG A 565 26.72 9.83 -15.53
N GLN A 566 26.76 11.10 -15.13
CA GLN A 566 25.59 11.73 -14.50
C GLN A 566 24.61 12.22 -15.58
N LEU A 567 23.51 11.50 -15.73
CA LEU A 567 22.42 11.83 -16.63
C LEU A 567 21.41 12.69 -15.86
N ASP A 568 21.09 13.88 -16.36
CA ASP A 568 20.02 14.70 -15.80
C ASP A 568 18.83 14.70 -16.76
N CYS A 569 17.62 14.71 -16.20
CA CYS A 569 16.41 14.78 -16.99
C CYS A 569 16.34 16.13 -17.69
N VAL A 570 16.25 16.13 -19.02
CA VAL A 570 16.18 17.38 -19.81
C VAL A 570 14.96 18.25 -19.46
N PHE A 571 13.91 17.67 -18.89
CA PHE A 571 12.69 18.39 -18.53
C PHE A 571 12.77 19.03 -17.14
N CYS A 572 13.16 18.26 -16.12
CA CYS A 572 13.13 18.71 -14.71
C CYS A 572 14.51 18.86 -14.06
N ARG A 573 15.59 18.53 -14.79
CA ARG A 573 16.98 18.52 -14.31
C ARG A 573 17.26 17.61 -13.12
N ALA A 574 16.31 16.75 -12.74
CA ALA A 574 16.55 15.73 -11.73
C ALA A 574 17.57 14.72 -12.24
N ARG A 575 18.48 14.30 -11.35
CA ARG A 575 19.43 13.23 -11.62
C ARG A 575 18.68 11.95 -11.98
N VAL A 576 19.10 11.30 -13.06
CA VAL A 576 18.49 10.09 -13.60
C VAL A 576 19.35 8.90 -13.24
N ASP A 577 18.77 8.02 -12.44
CA ASP A 577 19.45 6.81 -11.97
C ASP A 577 19.19 5.63 -12.92
N ILE A 578 17.98 5.55 -13.48
CA ILE A 578 17.53 4.43 -14.31
C ILE A 578 16.71 4.99 -15.49
N VAL A 579 16.89 4.39 -16.66
CA VAL A 579 16.06 4.65 -17.84
C VAL A 579 15.33 3.36 -18.24
N GLU A 580 14.01 3.42 -18.31
CA GLU A 580 13.14 2.26 -18.58
C GLU A 580 12.22 2.54 -19.78
N PHE A 581 11.76 1.50 -20.47
CA PHE A 581 10.80 1.66 -21.55
C PHE A 581 9.42 2.03 -20.98
N ALA A 582 8.77 3.04 -21.57
CA ALA A 582 7.41 3.44 -21.26
C ALA A 582 6.48 2.94 -22.37
N GLU A 583 5.67 1.92 -22.07
CA GLU A 583 4.48 1.63 -22.86
C GLU A 583 3.49 2.79 -22.67
N LEU A 584 3.38 3.65 -23.69
CA LEU A 584 2.37 4.69 -23.75
C LEU A 584 1.18 4.14 -24.53
N ASP A 585 0.16 3.67 -23.82
CA ASP A 585 -1.13 3.33 -24.42
C ASP A 585 -1.81 4.61 -24.94
N ILE A 586 -1.77 4.83 -26.26
CA ILE A 586 -2.74 5.68 -26.95
C ILE A 586 -3.40 4.78 -28.00
N PRO A 587 -4.74 4.73 -28.09
CA PRO A 587 -5.43 4.02 -29.17
C PRO A 587 -4.98 4.61 -30.52
N VAL A 588 -4.58 3.73 -31.44
CA VAL A 588 -4.26 4.11 -32.83
C VAL A 588 -5.54 4.43 -33.58
#